data_AF-A0A382H0L0-F1
#
_entry.id   AF-A0A382H0L0-F1
#
_cell.length_a   1.000
_cell.length_b   1.000
_cell.length_c   1.000
_cell.angle_alpha   90.00
_cell.angle_beta   90.00
_cell.angle_gamma   90.00
#
_symmetry.space_group_name_H-M   'P 1'
#
loop_
_entity.id
_entity.type
_entity.pdbx_description
1 polymer ?
#
loop_
_entity_poly.entity_id
_entity_poly.type
_entity_poly.pdbx_seq_one_letter_code
_entity_poly.pdbx_strand_id
1 'polypeptide(L)'
;MKAKKKMLFPRDSGPGVPEAIPQILQRISGKLEVRNIETLWIFPPLMNRRKEWGLIAASCFTEEDSRLLYTARYTAHREGVNVSLDVEISEEGSAPIDSLARVMIGVVKRSQIDLGSPNTYMIDGESEKFETLLKALEAELTEVGEP
;
A
#
# COMPACT_ATOMS: atom_id res chain seq x y z
N MET A 1 10.81 16.36 -25.98
CA MET A 1 9.55 15.97 -25.32
C MET A 1 9.90 15.22 -24.04
N LYS A 2 9.65 15.78 -22.85
CA LYS A 2 9.80 15.00 -21.60
C LYS A 2 8.65 13.98 -21.57
N ALA A 3 8.97 12.69 -21.45
CA ALA A 3 7.96 11.67 -21.23
C ALA A 3 7.17 12.05 -19.96
N LYS A 4 5.83 12.07 -20.02
CA LYS A 4 5.01 12.19 -18.82
C LYS A 4 5.28 10.94 -17.98
N LYS A 5 6.07 11.08 -16.90
CA LYS A 5 6.31 10.03 -15.93
C LYS A 5 4.97 9.71 -15.26
N LYS A 6 4.57 8.44 -15.29
CA LYS A 6 3.29 7.98 -14.75
C LYS A 6 3.43 7.91 -13.23
N MET A 7 2.72 8.78 -12.51
CA MET A 7 2.64 8.76 -11.04
C MET A 7 2.02 7.44 -10.59
N LEU A 8 2.54 6.85 -9.50
CA LEU A 8 2.07 5.56 -8.98
C LEU A 8 0.58 5.61 -8.62
N PHE A 9 0.10 6.74 -8.10
CA PHE A 9 -1.32 6.93 -7.75
C PHE A 9 -1.86 8.24 -8.35
N PRO A 10 -3.06 8.24 -8.96
CA PRO A 10 -3.75 9.47 -9.37
C PRO A 10 -4.03 10.37 -8.15
N ARG A 11 -3.86 11.69 -8.28
CA ARG A 11 -4.06 12.69 -7.20
C ARG A 11 -5.12 13.73 -7.58
N ASP A 12 -6.23 13.27 -8.14
CA ASP A 12 -7.22 14.13 -8.79
C ASP A 12 -8.02 15.00 -7.79
N SER A 13 -7.96 14.69 -6.49
CA SER A 13 -8.77 15.31 -5.42
C SER A 13 -7.98 16.15 -4.40
N GLY A 14 -6.72 16.47 -4.68
CA GLY A 14 -5.82 17.26 -3.81
C GLY A 14 -4.50 16.54 -3.50
N PRO A 15 -3.60 17.16 -2.71
CA PRO A 15 -2.28 16.57 -2.46
C PRO A 15 -2.34 15.32 -1.57
N GLY A 16 -3.41 15.12 -0.78
CA GLY A 16 -3.52 14.00 0.15
C GLY A 16 -2.45 14.02 1.24
N VAL A 17 -2.05 12.82 1.68
CA VAL A 17 -0.94 12.61 2.62
C VAL A 17 0.00 11.54 2.02
N PRO A 18 0.77 11.89 0.98
CA PRO A 18 1.48 10.89 0.18
C PRO A 18 2.60 10.18 0.96
N GLU A 19 3.07 10.73 2.07
CA GLU A 19 4.03 10.13 3.00
C GLU A 19 3.41 8.96 3.79
N ALA A 20 2.08 8.81 3.81
CA ALA A 20 1.40 7.76 4.54
C ALA A 20 1.79 6.38 4.02
N ILE A 21 1.80 6.17 2.69
CA ILE A 21 2.08 4.85 2.09
C ILE A 21 3.49 4.34 2.45
N PRO A 22 4.60 5.10 2.26
CA PRO A 22 5.93 4.68 2.72
C PRO A 22 5.98 4.35 4.21
N GLN A 23 5.36 5.16 5.07
CA GLN A 23 5.33 4.91 6.51
C GLN A 23 4.56 3.63 6.87
N ILE A 24 3.47 3.34 6.18
CA ILE A 24 2.70 2.10 6.38
C ILE A 24 3.51 0.90 5.92
N LEU A 25 4.18 0.98 4.78
CA LEU A 25 5.07 -0.09 4.31
C LEU A 25 6.15 -0.39 5.35
N GLN A 26 6.79 0.62 5.94
CA GLN A 26 7.74 0.42 7.04
C GLN A 26 7.11 -0.30 8.25
N ARG A 27 5.87 0.05 8.63
CA ARG A 27 5.14 -0.65 9.70
C ARG A 27 4.80 -2.09 9.33
N ILE A 28 4.40 -2.34 8.08
CA ILE A 28 4.16 -3.69 7.55
C ILE A 28 5.44 -4.52 7.62
N SER A 29 6.58 -4.00 7.14
CA SER A 29 7.85 -4.73 7.20
C SER A 29 8.30 -5.00 8.64
N GLY A 30 8.02 -4.10 9.57
CA GLY A 30 8.31 -4.31 10.99
C GLY A 30 7.43 -5.38 11.65
N LYS A 31 6.17 -5.53 11.20
CA LYS A 31 5.23 -6.52 11.75
C LYS A 31 5.34 -7.88 11.09
N LEU A 32 5.51 -7.94 9.77
CA LEU A 32 5.47 -9.18 8.99
C LEU A 32 6.86 -9.73 8.63
N GLU A 33 7.91 -8.91 8.71
CA GLU A 33 9.25 -9.15 8.15
C GLU A 33 9.23 -9.29 6.62
N VAL A 34 10.13 -8.60 5.92
CA VAL A 34 10.13 -8.57 4.44
C VAL A 34 10.27 -9.96 3.83
N ARG A 35 11.09 -10.83 4.43
CA ARG A 35 11.31 -12.22 3.97
C ARG A 35 10.04 -13.07 3.88
N ASN A 36 8.99 -12.70 4.62
CA ASN A 36 7.73 -13.43 4.61
C ASN A 36 6.76 -12.87 3.57
N ILE A 37 6.98 -11.66 3.04
CA ILE A 37 6.06 -10.98 2.13
C ILE A 37 6.32 -11.46 0.70
N GLU A 38 5.32 -12.08 0.08
CA GLU A 38 5.38 -12.49 -1.32
C GLU A 38 4.91 -11.35 -2.23
N THR A 39 3.72 -10.81 -1.97
CA THR A 39 3.10 -9.78 -2.82
C THR A 39 2.47 -8.68 -1.97
N LEU A 40 2.60 -7.44 -2.44
CA LEU A 40 1.88 -6.28 -1.94
C LEU A 40 0.87 -5.78 -2.97
N TRP A 41 -0.32 -5.44 -2.50
CA TRP A 41 -1.34 -4.71 -3.26
C TRP A 41 -1.57 -3.37 -2.59
N ILE A 42 -1.16 -2.29 -3.25
CA ILE A 42 -1.35 -0.93 -2.76
C ILE A 42 -2.51 -0.30 -3.53
N PHE A 43 -3.61 -0.04 -2.83
CA PHE A 43 -4.79 0.55 -3.43
C PHE A 43 -4.64 2.07 -3.56
N PRO A 44 -5.13 2.67 -4.66
CA PRO A 44 -5.26 4.11 -4.77
C PRO A 44 -6.02 4.65 -3.56
N PRO A 45 -5.43 5.56 -2.77
CA PRO A 45 -6.10 6.06 -1.60
C PRO A 45 -7.24 7.02 -1.97
N LEU A 46 -8.29 7.02 -1.16
CA LEU A 46 -9.35 8.01 -1.25
C LEU A 46 -8.88 9.31 -0.57
N MET A 47 -8.81 10.39 -1.34
CA MET A 47 -8.35 11.69 -0.87
C MET A 47 -9.51 12.67 -0.68
N ASN A 48 -9.48 13.41 0.42
CA ASN A 48 -10.34 14.56 0.65
C ASN A 48 -9.55 15.69 1.31
N ARG A 49 -9.07 16.63 0.48
CA ARG A 49 -8.26 17.79 0.91
C ARG A 49 -6.99 17.36 1.67
N ARG A 50 -7.03 17.40 3.00
CA ARG A 50 -5.92 17.08 3.92
C ARG A 50 -6.06 15.71 4.59
N LYS A 51 -7.10 14.95 4.23
CA LYS A 51 -7.37 13.60 4.73
C LYS A 51 -7.19 12.59 3.62
N GLU A 52 -6.70 11.42 4.00
CA GLU A 52 -6.50 10.28 3.13
C GLU A 52 -6.96 9.00 3.85
N TRP A 53 -7.68 8.13 3.13
CA TRP A 53 -8.01 6.78 3.58
C TRP A 53 -7.50 5.78 2.57
N GLY A 54 -6.95 4.68 3.02
CA GLY A 54 -6.47 3.67 2.10
C GLY A 54 -6.35 2.28 2.69
N LEU A 55 -5.96 1.38 1.81
CA LEU A 55 -5.79 -0.03 2.09
C LEU A 55 -4.51 -0.50 1.42
N ILE A 56 -3.67 -1.20 2.17
CA ILE A 56 -2.61 -2.03 1.61
C ILE A 56 -2.92 -3.46 2.01
N ALA A 57 -2.71 -4.40 1.10
CA ALA A 57 -2.77 -5.82 1.45
C ALA A 57 -1.45 -6.50 1.14
N ALA A 58 -1.17 -7.57 1.88
CA ALA A 58 0.00 -8.39 1.72
C ALA A 58 -0.39 -9.87 1.68
N SER A 59 0.25 -10.64 0.80
CA SER A 59 0.30 -12.09 0.93
C SER A 59 1.63 -12.47 1.57
N CYS A 60 1.58 -13.36 2.54
CA CYS A 60 2.74 -13.91 3.19
C CYS A 60 2.90 -15.40 2.88
N PHE A 61 4.15 -15.83 2.72
CA PHE A 61 4.50 -17.23 2.56
C PHE A 61 3.97 -18.05 3.74
N THR A 62 3.54 -19.26 3.44
CA THR A 62 3.25 -20.31 4.41
C THR A 62 3.99 -21.57 3.98
N GLU A 63 4.07 -22.57 4.87
CA GLU A 63 4.68 -23.86 4.54
C GLU A 63 3.83 -24.70 3.56
N GLU A 64 2.58 -24.30 3.32
CA GLU A 64 1.61 -25.01 2.47
C GLU A 64 1.38 -24.31 1.12
N ASP A 65 0.54 -24.90 0.25
CA ASP A 65 0.06 -24.31 -1.02
C ASP A 65 -0.96 -23.16 -0.80
N SER A 66 -0.76 -22.38 0.26
CA SER A 66 -1.57 -21.22 0.60
C SER A 66 -0.72 -20.02 0.96
N ARG A 67 -1.36 -18.84 1.02
CA ARG A 67 -0.77 -17.64 1.58
C ARG A 67 -1.65 -17.09 2.67
N LEU A 68 -1.01 -16.57 3.69
CA LEU A 68 -1.69 -15.80 4.73
C LEU A 68 -1.90 -14.37 4.23
N LEU A 69 -3.11 -13.85 4.37
CA LEU A 69 -3.48 -12.53 3.91
C LEU A 69 -3.51 -11.55 5.08
N TYR A 70 -2.87 -10.42 4.87
CA TYR A 70 -2.91 -9.29 5.78
C TYR A 70 -3.50 -8.07 5.08
N THR A 71 -4.24 -7.26 5.83
CA THR A 71 -4.63 -5.91 5.42
C THR A 71 -4.00 -4.89 6.37
N ALA A 72 -3.67 -3.72 5.83
CA ALA A 72 -3.30 -2.53 6.55
C ALA A 72 -4.26 -1.42 6.11
N ARG A 73 -5.32 -1.23 6.89
CA ARG A 73 -6.27 -0.13 6.68
C ARG A 73 -5.76 1.09 7.41
N TYR A 74 -5.80 2.25 6.77
CA TYR A 74 -5.27 3.46 7.38
C TYR A 74 -6.13 4.70 7.13
N THR A 75 -6.01 5.64 8.06
CA THR A 75 -6.43 7.03 7.88
C THR A 75 -5.24 7.92 8.16
N ALA A 76 -4.97 8.87 7.26
CA ALA A 76 -3.95 9.88 7.45
C ALA A 76 -4.55 11.29 7.38
N HIS A 77 -4.01 12.21 8.18
CA HIS A 77 -4.42 13.61 8.19
C HIS A 77 -3.21 14.54 8.27
N ARG A 78 -3.24 15.62 7.49
CA ARG A 78 -2.24 16.68 7.53
C ARG A 78 -2.74 17.92 8.25
N GLU A 79 -2.00 18.34 9.26
CA GLU A 79 -2.16 19.63 9.95
C GLU A 79 -0.86 20.45 9.86
N GLY A 80 -0.81 21.38 8.92
CA GLY A 80 0.42 22.14 8.64
C GLY A 80 1.52 21.20 8.14
N VAL A 81 2.64 21.15 8.88
CA VAL A 81 3.76 20.24 8.62
C VAL A 81 3.59 18.86 9.29
N ASN A 82 2.62 18.72 10.20
CA ASN A 82 2.42 17.49 10.94
C ASN A 82 1.52 16.53 10.17
N VAL A 83 1.92 15.26 10.15
CA VAL A 83 1.14 14.14 9.61
C VAL A 83 0.74 13.25 10.77
N SER A 84 -0.57 13.03 10.97
CA SER A 84 -1.07 11.96 11.81
C SER A 84 -1.46 10.77 10.95
N LEU A 85 -1.05 9.58 11.39
CA LEU A 85 -1.29 8.33 10.70
C LEU A 85 -1.81 7.30 11.70
N ASP A 86 -3.05 6.88 11.49
CA ASP A 86 -3.68 5.75 12.16
C ASP A 86 -3.71 4.56 11.20
N VAL A 87 -3.25 3.41 11.66
CA VAL A 87 -3.16 2.19 10.83
C VAL A 87 -3.44 0.95 11.66
N GLU A 88 -4.34 0.13 11.12
CA GLU A 88 -4.72 -1.16 11.66
C GLU A 88 -4.21 -2.24 10.72
N ILE A 89 -3.29 -3.09 11.20
CA ILE A 89 -2.79 -4.24 10.45
C ILE A 89 -3.42 -5.51 11.00
N SER A 90 -4.24 -6.19 10.19
CA SER A 90 -5.04 -7.34 10.59
C SER A 90 -4.83 -8.53 9.66
N GLU A 91 -4.89 -9.73 10.22
CA GLU A 91 -4.88 -10.99 9.47
C GLU A 91 -6.30 -11.31 9.01
N GLU A 92 -6.48 -11.59 7.72
CA GLU A 92 -7.78 -11.87 7.11
C GLU A 92 -8.04 -13.37 6.89
N GLY A 93 -7.02 -14.21 7.12
CA GLY A 93 -7.03 -15.65 6.90
C GLY A 93 -6.16 -16.09 5.72
N SER A 94 -6.24 -17.38 5.35
CA SER A 94 -5.45 -17.95 4.26
C SER A 94 -6.23 -18.10 2.95
N ALA A 95 -5.50 -18.09 1.84
CA ALA A 95 -6.05 -18.33 0.51
C ALA A 95 -5.13 -19.24 -0.32
N PRO A 96 -5.68 -20.15 -1.13
CA PRO A 96 -4.90 -20.87 -2.14
C PRO A 96 -4.22 -19.90 -3.11
N ILE A 97 -3.01 -20.24 -3.57
CA ILE A 97 -2.17 -19.39 -4.42
C ILE A 97 -2.91 -18.97 -5.71
N ASP A 98 -3.61 -19.91 -6.33
CA ASP A 98 -4.39 -19.70 -7.57
C ASP A 98 -5.58 -18.74 -7.40
N SER A 99 -6.01 -18.53 -6.15
CA SER A 99 -7.20 -17.79 -5.79
C SER A 99 -6.90 -16.41 -5.22
N LEU A 100 -5.62 -16.06 -4.98
CA LEU A 100 -5.21 -14.80 -4.34
C LEU A 100 -5.79 -13.56 -5.02
N ALA A 101 -5.68 -13.48 -6.35
CA ALA A 101 -6.23 -12.35 -7.11
C ALA A 101 -7.75 -12.20 -6.91
N ARG A 102 -8.50 -13.31 -6.84
CA ARG A 102 -9.95 -13.30 -6.59
C ARG A 102 -10.27 -12.94 -5.15
N VAL A 103 -9.54 -13.50 -4.18
CA VAL A 103 -9.73 -13.21 -2.76
C VAL A 103 -9.45 -11.74 -2.46
N MET A 104 -8.44 -11.16 -3.10
CA MET A 104 -8.13 -9.73 -3.00
C MET A 104 -9.29 -8.84 -3.45
N ILE A 105 -9.99 -9.19 -4.53
CA ILE A 105 -11.24 -8.50 -4.93
C ILE A 105 -12.29 -8.58 -3.82
N GLY A 106 -12.38 -9.72 -3.13
CA GLY A 106 -13.28 -9.93 -2.00
C GLY A 106 -12.90 -9.09 -0.76
N VAL A 107 -11.62 -9.00 -0.42
CA VAL A 107 -11.08 -8.20 0.69
C VAL A 107 -11.41 -6.71 0.48
N VAL A 108 -11.27 -6.23 -0.75
CA VAL A 108 -11.59 -4.84 -1.13
C VAL A 108 -13.08 -4.56 -1.02
N LYS A 109 -13.94 -5.45 -1.53
CA LYS A 109 -15.40 -5.28 -1.41
C LYS A 109 -15.88 -5.25 0.04
N ARG A 110 -15.18 -5.95 0.95
CA ARG A 110 -15.49 -5.95 2.38
C ARG A 110 -14.95 -4.74 3.13
N SER A 111 -13.97 -4.04 2.60
CA SER A 111 -13.42 -2.84 3.25
C SER A 111 -14.39 -1.66 3.27
N GLN A 112 -15.52 -1.75 2.55
CA GLN A 112 -16.54 -0.71 2.35
C GLN A 112 -16.02 0.58 1.68
N ILE A 113 -14.76 0.61 1.23
CA ILE A 113 -14.15 1.76 0.57
C ILE A 113 -13.89 1.38 -0.89
N ASP A 114 -14.50 2.14 -1.82
CA ASP A 114 -14.24 1.99 -3.26
C ASP A 114 -12.93 2.70 -3.61
N LEU A 115 -11.83 1.94 -3.57
CA LEU A 115 -10.46 2.42 -3.79
C LEU A 115 -9.94 2.17 -5.21
N GLY A 116 -10.78 1.64 -6.12
CA GLY A 116 -10.33 1.25 -7.46
C GLY A 116 -9.39 0.04 -7.46
N SER A 117 -8.62 -0.12 -8.54
CA SER A 117 -7.70 -1.28 -8.71
C SER A 117 -6.33 -1.02 -8.08
N PRO A 118 -5.75 -2.01 -7.37
CA PRO A 118 -4.46 -1.85 -6.73
C PRO A 118 -3.31 -1.89 -7.74
N ASN A 119 -2.22 -1.22 -7.40
CA ASN A 119 -0.92 -1.53 -7.98
C ASN A 119 -0.34 -2.75 -7.24
N THR A 120 0.13 -3.74 -8.01
CA THR A 120 0.69 -4.99 -7.48
C THR A 120 2.20 -4.96 -7.55
N TYR A 121 2.85 -5.31 -6.44
CA TYR A 121 4.31 -5.39 -6.32
C TYR A 121 4.67 -6.77 -5.79
N MET A 122 5.41 -7.54 -6.59
CA MET A 122 5.97 -8.82 -6.17
C MET A 122 7.26 -8.55 -5.39
N ILE A 123 7.26 -8.91 -4.11
CA ILE A 123 8.38 -8.74 -3.19
C ILE A 123 9.17 -10.03 -3.06
N ASP A 124 8.51 -11.18 -3.09
CA ASP A 124 9.13 -12.52 -3.09
C ASP A 124 10.13 -12.74 -1.94
N GLY A 125 9.89 -12.11 -0.79
CA GLY A 125 10.79 -12.14 0.36
C GLY A 125 12.08 -11.32 0.19
N GLU A 126 12.27 -10.62 -0.93
CA GLU A 126 13.51 -9.92 -1.24
C GLU A 126 13.53 -8.49 -0.70
N SER A 127 14.43 -8.24 0.26
CA SER A 127 14.65 -6.90 0.82
C SER A 127 14.96 -5.84 -0.24
N GLU A 128 15.73 -6.18 -1.29
CA GLU A 128 16.08 -5.25 -2.36
C GLU A 128 14.84 -4.79 -3.15
N LYS A 129 13.91 -5.70 -3.45
CA LYS A 129 12.64 -5.36 -4.12
C LYS A 129 11.80 -4.42 -3.26
N PHE A 130 11.72 -4.70 -1.95
CA PHE A 130 10.98 -3.87 -1.01
C PHE A 130 11.61 -2.47 -0.84
N GLU A 131 12.93 -2.39 -0.69
CA GLU A 131 13.65 -1.12 -0.61
C GLU A 131 13.53 -0.29 -1.90
N THR A 132 13.57 -0.95 -3.06
CA THR A 132 13.37 -0.30 -4.36
C THR A 132 11.98 0.33 -4.45
N LEU A 133 10.96 -0.38 -3.98
CA LEU A 133 9.59 0.16 -3.89
C LEU A 133 9.51 1.38 -2.95
N LEU A 134 10.10 1.28 -1.76
CA LEU A 134 10.13 2.42 -0.82
C LEU A 134 10.80 3.65 -1.43
N LYS A 135 11.99 3.48 -2.04
CA LYS A 135 12.72 4.57 -2.70
C LYS A 135 11.93 5.18 -3.85
N ALA A 136 11.22 4.36 -4.63
CA ALA A 136 10.36 4.85 -5.71
C ALA A 136 9.22 5.72 -5.18
N LEU A 137 8.56 5.31 -4.10
CA LEU A 137 7.50 6.08 -3.45
C LEU A 137 8.03 7.37 -2.82
N GLU A 138 9.19 7.33 -2.16
CA GLU A 138 9.83 8.51 -1.56
C GLU A 138 10.27 9.52 -2.63
N ALA A 139 10.78 9.05 -3.77
CA ALA A 139 11.13 9.93 -4.89
C ALA A 139 9.92 10.71 -5.42
N GLU A 140 8.72 10.12 -5.42
CA GLU A 140 7.49 10.83 -5.79
C GLU A 140 7.09 11.94 -4.79
N LEU A 141 7.56 11.88 -3.55
CA LEU A 141 7.32 12.94 -2.56
C LEU A 141 8.17 14.17 -2.87
N THR A 142 9.44 13.95 -3.19
CA THR A 142 10.41 15.01 -3.46
C THR A 142 10.06 15.79 -4.74
N GLU A 143 9.57 15.10 -5.78
CA GLU A 143 9.17 15.73 -7.05
C GLU A 143 7.90 16.60 -6.94
N VAL A 144 7.08 16.40 -5.89
CA VAL A 144 5.85 17.20 -5.65
C VAL A 144 6.12 18.39 -4.72
N GLY A 145 7.30 18.44 -4.10
CA GLY A 145 7.73 19.49 -3.18
C GLY A 145 8.49 20.66 -3.82
N GLU A 146 8.77 20.63 -5.12
CA GLU A 146 9.37 21.78 -5.82
C GLU A 146 8.28 22.79 -6.26
N PRO A 147 8.39 24.07 -5.85
CA PRO A 147 7.46 25.13 -6.24
C PRO A 147 7.56 25.56 -7.71
#